data_AF-A0A5C8NP03-F1
#
_entry.id   AF-A0A5C8NP03-F1
#
_cell.length_a   1.000
_cell.length_b   1.000
_cell.length_c   1.000
_cell.angle_alpha   90.00
_cell.angle_beta   90.00
_cell.angle_gamma   90.00
#
_symmetry.space_group_name_H-M   'P 1'
#
loop_
_entity.id
_entity.type
_entity.pdbx_description
1 polymer ?
#
loop_
_entity_poly.entity_id
_entity_poly.type
_entity_poly.pdbx_seq_one_letter_code
_entity_poly.pdbx_strand_id
1 'polypeptide(L)'
;MLIIDFKKLKKEAETLWIENVVADIMVSQVANNYQKTKAAASEEGFSIKEGLENNSENLASSVKGKFGKRVRETIKMEANNMDEL
;
A
#
# COMPACT_ATOMS: atom_id res chain seq x y z
N MET A 1 -18.81 -42.68 35.64
CA MET A 1 -17.33 -42.58 35.59
C MET A 1 -16.96 -42.01 34.23
N LEU A 2 -16.41 -40.80 34.19
CA LEU A 2 -15.95 -40.18 32.95
C LEU A 2 -14.59 -40.80 32.59
N ILE A 3 -14.55 -41.56 31.50
CA ILE A 3 -13.27 -42.06 30.95
C ILE A 3 -12.71 -40.92 30.11
N ILE A 4 -11.70 -40.24 30.64
CA ILE A 4 -10.96 -39.21 29.91
C ILE A 4 -9.90 -39.90 29.07
N ASP A 5 -9.98 -39.73 27.75
CA ASP A 5 -8.95 -40.18 26.81
C ASP A 5 -7.84 -39.12 26.69
N PHE A 6 -6.82 -39.26 27.54
CA PHE A 6 -5.66 -38.38 27.55
C PHE A 6 -4.88 -38.34 26.23
N LYS A 7 -4.92 -39.41 25.42
CA LYS A 7 -4.24 -39.41 24.12
C LYS A 7 -4.95 -38.49 23.13
N LYS A 8 -6.28 -38.52 23.15
CA LYS A 8 -7.10 -37.62 22.32
C LYS A 8 -6.89 -36.16 22.70
N LEU A 9 -6.94 -35.84 24.00
CA LEU A 9 -6.71 -34.47 24.49
C LEU A 9 -5.33 -33.92 24.11
N LYS A 10 -4.28 -34.75 24.21
CA LYS A 10 -2.93 -34.35 23.80
C LYS A 10 -2.88 -33.98 22.32
N LYS A 11 -3.48 -34.81 21.46
CA LYS A 11 -3.50 -34.58 20.01
C LYS A 11 -4.27 -33.30 19.65
N GLU A 12 -5.41 -33.06 20.30
CA GLU A 12 -6.20 -31.84 20.10
C GLU A 12 -5.41 -30.59 20.52
N ALA A 13 -4.68 -30.63 21.64
CA ALA A 13 -3.82 -29.54 22.08
C ALA A 13 -2.66 -29.27 21.11
N GLU A 14 -2.02 -30.32 20.58
CA GLU A 14 -0.98 -30.19 19.56
C GLU A 14 -1.51 -29.57 18.27
N THR A 15 -2.68 -30.01 17.80
CA THR A 15 -3.35 -29.43 16.63
C THR A 15 -3.67 -27.95 16.84
N LEU A 16 -4.26 -27.60 17.99
CA LEU A 16 -4.61 -26.22 18.31
C LEU A 16 -3.37 -25.31 18.39
N TRP A 17 -2.27 -25.84 18.93
CA TRP A 17 -1.00 -25.11 18.98
C TRP A 17 -0.45 -24.84 17.57
N ILE A 18 -0.45 -25.84 16.69
CA ILE A 18 -0.02 -25.68 15.29
C ILE A 18 -0.90 -24.67 14.56
N GLU A 19 -2.22 -24.75 14.73
CA GLU A 19 -3.17 -23.80 14.12
C GLU A 19 -2.89 -22.36 14.54
N ASN A 20 -2.63 -22.12 15.84
CA ASN A 20 -2.28 -20.80 16.34
C ASN A 20 -0.96 -20.28 15.76
N VAL A 21 0.08 -21.14 15.70
CA VAL A 21 1.37 -20.76 15.11
C VAL A 21 1.21 -20.40 13.63
N VAL A 22 0.42 -21.17 12.87
CA VAL A 22 0.14 -20.87 11.46
C VAL A 22 -0.61 -19.55 11.32
N ALA A 23 -1.62 -19.32 12.17
CA ALA A 23 -2.39 -18.08 12.16
C ALA A 23 -1.50 -16.85 12.42
N ASP A 24 -0.61 -16.90 13.41
CA ASP A 24 0.32 -15.80 13.72
C ASP A 24 1.27 -15.52 12.55
N ILE A 25 1.79 -16.56 11.89
CA ILE A 25 2.63 -16.42 10.69
C ILE A 25 1.85 -15.73 9.57
N MET A 26 0.60 -16.14 9.33
CA MET A 26 -0.24 -15.54 8.29
C MET A 26 -0.53 -14.07 8.58
N VAL A 27 -0.85 -13.71 9.83
CA VAL A 27 -1.06 -12.31 10.23
C VAL A 27 0.18 -11.46 9.97
N SER A 28 1.37 -11.97 10.33
CA SER A 28 2.65 -11.31 10.07
C SER A 28 2.92 -11.13 8.57
N GLN A 29 2.64 -12.15 7.76
CA GLN A 29 2.78 -12.08 6.30
C GLN A 29 1.82 -11.06 5.66
N VAL A 30 0.56 -11.02 6.10
CA VAL A 30 -0.42 -10.03 5.62
C VAL A 30 0.05 -8.62 5.95
N ALA A 31 0.52 -8.37 7.17
CA ALA A 31 1.06 -7.07 7.57
C ALA A 31 2.29 -6.68 6.72
N ASN A 32 3.20 -7.62 6.48
CA ASN A 32 4.38 -7.38 5.64
C ASN A 32 4.01 -7.05 4.18
N ASN A 33 3.07 -7.82 3.61
CA ASN A 33 2.59 -7.59 2.25
C ASN A 33 1.90 -6.23 2.14
N TYR A 34 1.06 -5.86 3.12
CA TYR A 34 0.43 -4.54 3.17
C TYR A 34 1.47 -3.41 3.18
N GLN A 35 2.50 -3.51 4.01
CA GLN A 35 3.57 -2.50 4.05
C GLN A 35 4.33 -2.40 2.73
N LYS A 36 4.64 -3.54 2.09
CA LYS A 36 5.31 -3.56 0.78
C LYS A 36 4.45 -2.95 -0.31
N THR A 37 3.16 -3.30 -0.37
CA THR A 37 2.22 -2.73 -1.34
C THR A 37 2.06 -1.23 -1.11
N LYS A 38 1.96 -0.77 0.14
CA LYS A 38 1.92 0.66 0.46
C LYS A 38 3.17 1.40 0.00
N ALA A 39 4.36 0.83 0.23
CA ALA A 39 5.62 1.40 -0.21
C ALA A 39 5.70 1.48 -1.74
N ALA A 40 5.33 0.41 -2.45
CA ALA A 40 5.31 0.38 -3.91
C ALA A 40 4.33 1.41 -4.51
N ALA A 41 3.12 1.53 -3.94
CA ALA A 41 2.15 2.52 -4.37
C ALA A 41 2.65 3.96 -4.13
N SER A 42 3.37 4.19 -3.02
CA SER A 42 3.98 5.49 -2.72
C SER A 42 5.12 5.82 -3.69
N GLU A 43 5.96 4.85 -4.07
CA GLU A 43 7.03 5.02 -5.06
C GLU A 43 6.48 5.33 -6.46
N GLU A 44 5.46 4.58 -6.89
CA GLU A 44 4.80 4.81 -8.19
C GLU A 44 4.07 6.17 -8.21
N GLY A 45 3.36 6.52 -7.13
CA GLY A 45 2.74 7.84 -6.97
C GLY A 45 3.74 8.99 -7.04
N PHE A 46 4.90 8.84 -6.39
CA PHE A 46 5.99 9.81 -6.46
C PHE A 46 6.54 9.97 -7.89
N SER A 47 6.75 8.87 -8.60
CA SER A 47 7.22 8.87 -9.99
C SER A 47 6.23 9.56 -10.94
N ILE A 48 4.93 9.29 -10.79
CA ILE A 48 3.88 9.96 -11.57
C ILE A 48 3.86 11.47 -11.28
N LYS A 49 3.99 11.86 -10.00
CA LYS A 49 4.05 13.27 -9.60
C LYS A 49 5.24 13.99 -10.23
N GLU A 50 6.43 13.42 -10.14
CA GLU A 50 7.64 13.97 -10.76
C GLU A 50 7.47 14.11 -12.28
N GLY A 51 6.87 13.10 -12.94
CA GLY A 51 6.54 13.16 -14.35
C GLY A 51 5.54 14.27 -14.70
N LEU A 52 4.51 14.48 -13.87
CA LEU A 52 3.53 15.55 -14.04
C LEU A 52 4.19 16.93 -13.88
N GLU A 53 5.02 17.13 -12.86
CA GLU A 53 5.73 18.38 -12.64
C GLU A 53 6.64 18.71 -13.82
N ASN A 54 7.47 17.75 -14.26
CA ASN A 54 8.37 17.90 -15.41
C ASN A 54 7.60 18.19 -16.72
N ASN A 55 6.51 17.47 -16.99
CA ASN A 55 5.67 17.72 -18.16
C ASN A 55 4.96 19.08 -18.08
N SER A 56 4.58 19.52 -16.88
CA SER A 56 3.97 20.83 -16.67
C SER A 56 4.91 21.96 -17.07
N GLU A 57 6.20 21.86 -16.71
CA GLU A 57 7.20 22.87 -17.05
C GLU A 57 7.45 22.93 -18.55
N ASN A 58 7.51 21.76 -19.21
CA ASN A 58 7.68 21.64 -20.66
C ASN A 58 6.47 22.18 -21.44
N LEU A 59 5.24 21.87 -21.01
CA LEU A 59 4.02 22.39 -21.64
C LEU A 59 3.86 23.91 -21.40
N ALA A 60 4.17 24.36 -20.20
CA ALA A 60 4.04 25.76 -19.81
C ALA A 60 5.04 26.70 -20.46
N SER A 61 6.23 26.20 -20.79
CA SER A 61 7.22 26.93 -21.60
C SER A 61 6.83 26.98 -23.07
N SER A 62 6.13 25.95 -23.56
CA SER A 62 5.63 25.87 -24.94
C SER A 62 4.38 26.71 -25.20
N VAL A 63 3.55 26.94 -24.17
CA VAL A 63 2.27 27.65 -24.27
C VAL A 63 2.32 28.94 -23.45
N LYS A 64 2.29 30.11 -24.11
CA LYS A 64 2.39 31.43 -23.45
C LYS A 64 1.01 32.02 -23.10
N GLY A 65 1.01 33.00 -22.19
CA GLY A 65 -0.19 33.78 -21.83
C GLY A 65 -1.11 33.09 -20.82
N LYS A 66 -2.37 33.56 -20.73
CA LYS A 66 -3.36 33.11 -19.73
C LYS A 66 -3.65 31.61 -19.81
N PHE A 67 -3.61 31.02 -21.00
CA PHE A 67 -3.84 29.59 -21.20
C PHE A 67 -2.70 28.74 -20.59
N GLY A 68 -1.43 29.10 -20.85
CA GLY A 68 -0.28 28.42 -20.23
C GLY A 68 -0.19 28.56 -18.72
N LYS A 69 -0.69 29.68 -18.17
CA LYS A 69 -0.84 29.85 -16.72
C LYS A 69 -1.87 28.86 -16.14
N ARG A 70 -3.02 28.72 -16.81
CA ARG A 70 -4.09 27.81 -16.38
C ARG A 70 -3.67 26.34 -16.42
N VAL A 71 -2.91 25.95 -17.46
CA VAL A 71 -2.33 24.60 -17.57
C VAL A 71 -1.37 24.29 -16.41
N ARG A 72 -0.51 25.25 -16.02
CA ARG A 72 0.37 25.07 -14.84
C ARG A 72 -0.41 24.91 -13.55
N GLU A 73 -1.42 25.74 -13.34
CA GLU A 73 -2.22 25.72 -12.12
C GLU A 73 -2.99 24.40 -12.00
N THR A 74 -3.58 23.90 -13.10
CA THR A 74 -4.24 22.60 -13.13
C THR A 74 -3.28 21.46 -12.83
N ILE A 75 -2.11 21.40 -13.49
CA ILE A 75 -1.17 20.29 -13.26
C ILE A 75 -0.60 20.32 -11.84
N LYS A 76 -0.31 21.51 -11.29
CA LYS A 76 0.11 21.64 -9.88
C LYS A 76 -0.97 21.19 -8.90
N MET A 77 -2.22 21.49 -9.18
CA MET A 77 -3.34 21.05 -8.36
C MET A 77 -3.46 19.51 -8.37
N GLU A 78 -3.36 18.89 -9.54
CA GLU A 78 -3.38 17.41 -9.63
C GLU A 78 -2.16 16.77 -8.96
N ALA A 79 -0.96 17.35 -9.12
CA ALA A 79 0.25 16.88 -8.44
C ALA A 79 0.14 16.98 -6.90
N ASN A 80 -0.47 18.04 -6.38
CA ASN A 80 -0.71 18.19 -4.95
C ASN A 80 -1.79 17.23 -4.43
N ASN A 81 -2.82 16.93 -5.22
CA ASN A 81 -3.83 15.91 -4.85
C ASN A 81 -3.20 14.52 -4.71
N MET A 82 -2.06 14.25 -5.37
CA MET A 82 -1.32 13.00 -5.20
C MET A 82 -0.51 12.94 -3.90
N ASP A 83 -0.23 14.07 -3.24
CA ASP A 83 0.41 14.09 -1.91
C ASP A 83 -0.56 13.71 -0.78
N GLU A 84 -1.87 13.75 -1.04
CA GLU A 84 -2.93 13.39 -0.09
C GLU A 84 -3.35 11.91 -0.19
N LEU A 85 -2.78 11.16 -1.13
CA LEU A 85 -2.99 9.71 -1.35
C LEU A 85 -1.94 8.85 -0.62
#